data_AF-A0ABD5DVM2-F1
#
_entry.id   AF-A0ABD5DVM2-F1
#
_cell.length_a   1.000
_cell.length_b   1.000
_cell.length_c   1.000
_cell.angle_alpha   90.00
_cell.angle_beta   90.00
_cell.angle_gamma   90.00
#
_symmetry.space_group_name_H-M   'P 1'
#
loop_
_entity.id
_entity.type
_entity.pdbx_description
1 polymer ?
#
loop_
_entity_poly.entity_id
_entity_poly.type
_entity_poly.pdbx_seq_one_letter_code
_entity_poly.pdbx_strand_id
1 'polypeptide(L)'
;SHFAQGFVALGSFRLSYITFYALIAVFFVWILWNKTRFGKNIFAIGGNPEAAKVSGVNVALNLLMIYALSGVFYAFGGLLEAGRIGSATNNLGFMYELDAIAACVVGGVSFSGGVGTVFGVVTGVIIF
;
A
#
# COMPACT_ATOMS: atom_id res chain seq x y z
N SER A 1 21.89 8.81 12.72
CA SER A 1 20.76 7.98 12.23
C SER A 1 19.50 8.23 13.05
N HIS A 2 18.94 9.45 13.05
CA HIS A 2 17.74 9.81 13.82
C HIS A 2 16.42 9.63 13.02
N PHE A 3 16.52 9.35 11.72
CA PHE A 3 15.41 9.36 10.76
C PHE A 3 14.63 8.03 10.68
N ALA A 4 15.27 6.92 11.07
CA ALA A 4 14.70 5.56 11.01
C ALA A 4 14.64 4.83 12.37
N GLN A 5 15.35 5.34 13.39
CA GLN A 5 15.51 4.65 14.68
C GLN A 5 14.99 5.46 15.88
N GLY A 6 14.42 6.63 15.66
CA GLY A 6 13.79 7.35 16.76
C GLY A 6 12.43 6.76 17.12
N PHE A 7 12.16 6.73 18.42
CA PHE A 7 10.93 6.24 18.99
C PHE A 7 10.23 7.41 19.68
N VAL A 8 8.95 7.60 19.39
CA VAL A 8 8.10 8.46 20.21
C VAL A 8 7.52 7.56 21.29
N ALA A 9 7.96 7.77 22.53
CA ALA A 9 7.41 7.08 23.68
C ALA A 9 6.13 7.83 24.11
N LEU A 10 4.98 7.22 23.88
CA LEU A 10 3.69 7.67 24.40
C LEU A 10 3.34 6.77 25.59
N GLY A 11 3.87 7.12 26.77
CA GLY A 11 3.79 6.29 27.97
C GLY A 11 4.52 4.96 27.80
N SER A 12 3.79 3.84 27.81
CA SER A 12 4.32 2.47 27.69
C SER A 12 4.49 1.96 26.26
N PHE A 13 3.99 2.71 25.25
CA PHE A 13 4.08 2.32 23.84
C PHE A 13 5.22 3.07 23.15
N ARG A 14 6.22 2.29 22.69
CA ARG A 14 7.31 2.79 21.85
C ARG A 14 6.84 2.75 20.39
N LEU A 15 6.36 3.88 19.87
CA LEU A 15 6.01 3.99 18.46
C LEU A 15 7.25 4.35 17.65
N SER A 16 7.65 3.44 16.76
CA SER A 16 8.75 3.65 15.82
C SER A 16 8.34 4.67 14.75
N TYR A 17 9.25 5.52 14.27
CA TYR A 17 8.95 6.49 13.20
C TYR A 17 8.36 5.87 11.93
N ILE A 18 8.62 4.58 11.68
CA ILE A 18 8.05 3.81 10.57
C ILE A 18 6.52 3.74 10.64
N THR A 19 5.95 3.68 11.84
CA THR A 19 4.49 3.72 12.02
C THR A 19 3.90 5.05 11.56
N PHE A 20 4.61 6.17 11.75
CA PHE A 20 4.17 7.47 11.24
C PHE A 20 4.25 7.55 9.71
N TYR A 21 5.32 7.02 9.10
CA TYR A 21 5.41 6.95 7.64
C TYR A 21 4.31 6.05 7.03
N ALA A 22 4.00 4.92 7.67
CA ALA A 22 2.90 4.06 7.28
C ALA A 22 1.53 4.76 7.39
N LEU A 23 1.28 5.48 8.49
CA LEU A 23 0.05 6.25 8.67
C LEU A 23 -0.12 7.36 7.62
N ILE A 24 0.97 8.07 7.29
CA ILE A 24 0.96 9.09 6.23
C ILE A 24 0.67 8.45 4.86
N ALA A 25 1.30 7.30 4.57
CA ALA A 25 1.06 6.56 3.33
C ALA A 25 -0.41 6.10 3.23
N VAL A 26 -0.98 5.54 4.30
CA VAL A 26 -2.40 5.15 4.36
C VAL A 26 -3.31 6.35 4.15
N PHE A 27 -3.02 7.49 4.79
CA PHE A 27 -3.81 8.71 4.62
C PHE A 27 -3.74 9.24 3.18
N PHE A 28 -2.56 9.21 2.56
CA PHE A 28 -2.37 9.61 1.16
C PHE A 28 -3.15 8.70 0.21
N VAL A 29 -3.04 7.37 0.39
CA VAL A 29 -3.78 6.38 -0.41
C VAL A 29 -5.28 6.53 -0.19
N TRP A 30 -5.74 6.80 1.03
CA TRP A 30 -7.15 7.04 1.31
C TRP A 30 -7.68 8.27 0.58
N ILE A 31 -6.94 9.38 0.54
CA ILE A 31 -7.31 10.57 -0.23
C ILE A 31 -7.32 10.26 -1.73
N LEU A 32 -6.28 9.59 -2.22
CA LEU A 32 -6.19 9.19 -3.62
C LEU A 32 -7.41 8.35 -4.01
N TRP A 33 -7.78 7.39 -3.16
CA TRP A 33 -8.85 6.46 -3.44
C TRP A 33 -10.24 7.09 -3.32
N ASN A 34 -10.49 7.85 -2.25
CA ASN A 34 -11.82 8.34 -1.93
C ASN A 34 -12.14 9.69 -2.62
N LYS A 35 -11.11 10.52 -2.85
CA LYS A 35 -11.31 11.90 -3.32
C LYS A 35 -10.91 12.14 -4.78
N THR A 36 -10.18 11.23 -5.44
CA THR A 36 -9.74 11.46 -6.82
C THR A 36 -10.54 10.65 -7.84
N ARG A 37 -10.63 11.17 -9.07
CA ARG A 37 -11.20 10.44 -10.22
C ARG A 37 -10.42 9.16 -10.52
N PHE A 38 -9.13 9.14 -10.20
CA PHE A 38 -8.24 8.00 -10.40
C PHE A 38 -8.71 6.77 -9.60
N GLY A 39 -9.06 6.93 -8.31
CA GLY A 39 -9.58 5.82 -7.49
C GLY A 39 -10.88 5.21 -8.03
N LYS A 40 -11.80 6.05 -8.50
CA LYS A 40 -13.05 5.58 -9.13
C LYS A 40 -12.81 4.86 -10.45
N ASN A 41 -11.87 5.38 -11.25
CA ASN A 41 -11.48 4.75 -12.52
C ASN A 41 -10.87 3.36 -12.29
N ILE A 42 -10.04 3.20 -11.25
CA ILE A 42 -9.45 1.91 -10.89
C ILE A 42 -10.53 0.89 -10.52
N PHE A 43 -11.51 1.30 -9.70
CA PHE A 43 -12.62 0.43 -9.32
C PHE A 43 -13.46 0.00 -10.53
N ALA A 44 -13.73 0.92 -11.46
CA ALA A 44 -14.45 0.61 -12.69
C ALA A 44 -13.68 -0.37 -13.59
N ILE A 45 -12.36 -0.17 -13.75
CA ILE A 45 -11.48 -1.08 -14.50
C ILE A 45 -11.49 -2.47 -13.87
N GLY A 46 -11.44 -2.57 -12.54
CA GLY A 46 -11.44 -3.84 -11.83
C GLY A 46 -12.74 -4.62 -11.94
N GLY A 47 -13.90 -3.95 -12.06
CA GLY A 47 -15.18 -4.63 -12.25
C GLY A 47 -15.38 -5.11 -13.69
N ASN A 48 -15.13 -4.25 -14.67
CA ASN A 48 -15.15 -4.63 -16.08
C ASN A 48 -14.24 -3.69 -16.92
N PRO A 49 -13.08 -4.18 -17.39
CA PRO A 49 -12.13 -3.36 -18.15
C PRO A 49 -12.66 -2.97 -19.54
N GLU A 50 -13.49 -3.79 -20.17
CA GLU A 50 -14.11 -3.47 -21.46
C GLU A 50 -15.14 -2.34 -21.29
N ALA A 51 -15.96 -2.41 -20.24
CA ALA A 51 -16.92 -1.36 -19.89
C ALA A 51 -16.23 -0.03 -19.54
N ALA A 52 -15.10 -0.09 -18.83
CA ALA A 52 -14.30 1.10 -18.53
C ALA A 52 -13.74 1.75 -19.80
N LYS A 53 -13.26 0.94 -20.75
CA LYS A 53 -12.72 1.42 -22.02
C LYS A 53 -13.77 2.13 -22.88
N VAL A 54 -14.99 1.58 -22.96
CA VAL A 54 -16.11 2.23 -23.69
C VAL A 54 -16.63 3.48 -22.98
N SER A 55 -16.44 3.58 -21.65
CA SER A 55 -16.80 4.77 -20.84
C SER A 55 -15.77 5.91 -20.94
N GLY A 56 -14.81 5.83 -21.86
CA GLY A 56 -13.78 6.86 -22.06
C GLY A 56 -12.64 6.83 -21.04
N VAL A 57 -12.55 5.78 -20.21
CA VAL A 57 -11.44 5.61 -19.26
C VAL A 57 -10.26 4.97 -19.98
N ASN A 58 -9.10 5.63 -19.97
CA ASN A 58 -7.88 5.06 -20.53
C ASN A 58 -7.31 3.97 -19.59
N VAL A 59 -7.73 2.73 -19.82
CA VAL A 59 -7.35 1.56 -19.02
C VAL A 59 -5.82 1.38 -18.98
N ALA A 60 -5.15 1.52 -20.12
CA ALA A 60 -3.70 1.33 -20.23
C ALA A 60 -2.92 2.36 -19.39
N LEU A 61 -3.30 3.64 -19.48
CA LEU A 61 -2.64 4.70 -18.72
C LEU A 61 -2.88 4.57 -17.22
N ASN A 62 -4.10 4.21 -16.81
CA ASN A 62 -4.41 4.00 -15.40
C ASN A 62 -3.66 2.80 -14.83
N LEU A 63 -3.59 1.67 -15.54
CA LEU A 63 -2.78 0.51 -15.13
C LEU A 63 -1.30 0.90 -14.96
N LEU A 64 -0.73 1.62 -15.93
CA LEU A 64 0.65 2.07 -15.86
C LEU A 64 0.90 2.96 -14.63
N MET A 65 -0.01 3.90 -14.34
CA MET A 65 0.07 4.73 -13.14
C MET A 65 -0.03 3.91 -11.85
N ILE A 66 -0.89 2.88 -11.78
CA ILE A 66 -1.01 2.01 -10.61
C ILE A 66 0.30 1.26 -10.35
N TYR A 67 0.88 0.64 -11.39
CA TYR A 67 2.15 -0.09 -11.26
C TYR A 67 3.33 0.83 -10.92
N ALA A 68 3.36 2.04 -11.49
CA ALA A 68 4.38 3.02 -11.13
C ALA A 68 4.24 3.46 -9.66
N LEU A 69 3.01 3.75 -9.22
CA LEU A 69 2.72 4.17 -7.86
C LEU A 69 3.06 3.07 -6.85
N SER A 70 2.68 1.82 -7.12
CA SER A 70 3.03 0.69 -6.25
C SER A 70 4.55 0.55 -6.14
N GLY A 71 5.27 0.63 -7.26
CA GLY A 71 6.74 0.59 -7.27
C GLY A 71 7.39 1.66 -6.37
N VAL A 72 6.85 2.88 -6.36
CA VAL A 72 7.33 3.95 -5.45
C VAL A 72 7.10 3.59 -3.99
N PHE A 73 5.93 3.03 -3.65
CA PHE A 73 5.64 2.59 -2.27
C PHE A 73 6.52 1.42 -1.84
N TYR A 74 6.75 0.43 -2.70
CA TYR A 74 7.65 -0.70 -2.43
C TYR A 74 9.10 -0.23 -2.22
N ALA A 75 9.60 0.67 -3.08
CA ALA A 75 10.94 1.23 -2.95
C ALA A 75 11.10 2.05 -1.65
N PHE A 76 10.08 2.84 -1.30
CA PHE A 76 10.08 3.61 -0.06
C PHE A 76 10.04 2.71 1.18
N GLY A 77 9.19 1.69 1.19
CA GLY A 77 9.12 0.70 2.27
C GLY A 77 10.43 -0.07 2.45
N GLY A 78 11.05 -0.53 1.35
CA GLY A 78 12.34 -1.21 1.39
C GLY A 78 13.48 -0.31 1.89
N LEU A 79 13.50 0.96 1.49
CA LEU A 79 14.48 1.93 1.96
C LEU A 79 14.34 2.23 3.46
N LEU A 80 13.10 2.35 3.94
CA LEU A 80 12.82 2.52 5.38
C LEU A 80 13.30 1.31 6.19
N GLU A 81 13.05 0.10 5.69
CA GLU A 81 13.44 -1.13 6.38
C GLU A 81 14.96 -1.33 6.38
N ALA A 82 15.62 -1.08 5.25
CA ALA A 82 17.08 -1.06 5.17
C ALA A 82 17.71 -0.01 6.11
N GLY A 83 17.09 1.18 6.18
CA GLY A 83 17.52 2.27 7.07
C GLY A 83 17.29 1.98 8.55
N ARG A 84 16.28 1.17 8.90
CA ARG A 84 16.00 0.74 10.28
C ARG A 84 17.08 -0.20 10.79
N ILE A 85 17.40 -1.21 9.99
CA ILE A 85 18.24 -2.34 10.38
C ILE A 85 19.73 -1.97 10.25
N GLY A 86 20.07 -1.04 9.35
CA GLY A 86 21.45 -0.57 9.17
C GLY A 86 22.40 -1.64 8.60
N SER A 87 21.86 -2.80 8.23
CA SER A 87 22.56 -3.95 7.66
C SER A 87 21.60 -4.69 6.74
N ALA A 88 22.08 -5.15 5.58
CA ALA A 88 21.32 -5.91 4.61
C ALA A 88 21.77 -7.39 4.65
N THR A 89 21.09 -8.24 5.43
CA THR A 89 21.30 -9.69 5.36
C THR A 89 20.36 -10.33 4.33
N ASN A 90 20.76 -11.45 3.72
CA ASN A 90 20.00 -12.15 2.68
C ASN A 90 18.59 -12.57 3.11
N ASN A 91 18.32 -12.63 4.42
CA ASN A 91 17.02 -13.01 4.96
C ASN A 91 16.09 -11.80 5.25
N LEU A 92 16.53 -10.56 5.01
CA LEU A 92 15.68 -9.38 5.23
C LEU A 92 14.68 -9.23 4.08
N GLY A 93 13.40 -9.22 4.44
CA GLY A 93 12.31 -9.19 3.47
C GLY A 93 11.92 -10.56 2.91
N PHE A 94 12.47 -11.67 3.43
CA PHE A 94 12.08 -12.99 2.97
C PHE A 94 10.59 -13.26 3.27
N MET A 95 9.81 -13.50 2.22
CA MET A 95 8.35 -13.71 2.24
C MET A 95 7.49 -12.46 2.54
N TYR A 96 8.07 -11.26 2.63
CA TYR A 96 7.27 -10.05 2.90
C TYR A 96 6.32 -9.71 1.75
N GLU A 97 6.66 -10.10 0.52
CA GLU A 97 5.79 -9.92 -0.63
C GLU A 97 4.56 -10.82 -0.53
N LEU A 98 4.76 -12.08 -0.12
CA LEU A 98 3.67 -13.05 0.03
C LEU A 98 2.76 -12.66 1.19
N ASP A 99 3.36 -12.23 2.30
CA ASP A 99 2.66 -11.71 3.47
C ASP A 99 1.82 -10.48 3.10
N ALA A 100 2.40 -9.51 2.39
CA ALA A 100 1.67 -8.34 1.92
C ALA A 100 0.46 -8.70 1.03
N ILE A 101 0.60 -9.70 0.14
CA ILE A 101 -0.51 -10.21 -0.67
C ILE A 101 -1.56 -10.88 0.22
N ALA A 102 -1.14 -11.72 1.17
CA ALA A 102 -2.04 -12.42 2.08
C ALA A 102 -2.83 -11.44 2.96
N ALA A 103 -2.18 -10.45 3.54
CA ALA A 103 -2.81 -9.39 4.31
C ALA A 103 -3.85 -8.60 3.49
N CYS A 104 -3.57 -8.29 2.21
CA CYS A 104 -4.54 -7.63 1.34
C CYS A 104 -5.78 -8.50 1.06
N VAL A 105 -5.59 -9.81 0.87
CA VAL A 105 -6.69 -10.76 0.63
C VAL A 105 -7.53 -10.97 1.89
N VAL A 106 -6.89 -11.11 3.06
CA VAL A 106 -7.58 -11.16 4.36
C VAL A 106 -8.35 -9.86 4.62
N GLY A 107 -7.81 -8.72 4.17
CA GLY A 107 -8.48 -7.42 4.18
C GLY A 107 -9.67 -7.29 3.21
N GLY A 108 -10.01 -8.33 2.45
CA GLY A 108 -11.19 -8.38 1.59
C GLY A 108 -11.00 -7.83 0.17
N VAL A 109 -9.76 -7.78 -0.34
CA VAL A 109 -9.48 -7.44 -1.74
C VAL A 109 -9.67 -8.67 -2.64
N SER A 110 -10.33 -8.50 -3.79
CA SER A 110 -10.54 -9.56 -4.77
C SER A 110 -9.41 -9.66 -5.80
N PHE A 111 -8.97 -10.88 -6.12
CA PHE A 111 -8.05 -11.16 -7.23
C PHE A 111 -8.66 -10.88 -8.61
N SER A 112 -9.99 -11.01 -8.75
CA SER A 112 -10.69 -10.71 -10.00
C SER A 112 -10.90 -9.21 -10.23
N GLY A 113 -10.61 -8.37 -9.23
CA GLY A 113 -10.76 -6.92 -9.31
C GLY A 113 -12.16 -6.41 -8.95
N GLY A 114 -12.28 -5.09 -8.82
CA GLY A 114 -13.56 -4.39 -8.65
C GLY A 114 -14.13 -4.40 -7.23
N VAL A 115 -13.47 -5.08 -6.28
CA VAL A 115 -13.87 -5.17 -4.88
C VAL A 115 -12.65 -5.02 -3.97
N GLY A 116 -12.70 -4.08 -3.03
CA GLY A 116 -11.68 -3.86 -2.01
C GLY A 116 -11.73 -2.46 -1.41
N THR A 117 -11.62 -2.32 -0.09
CA THR A 117 -11.60 -1.01 0.56
C THR A 117 -10.25 -0.75 1.20
N VAL A 118 -9.81 0.52 1.22
CA VAL A 118 -8.56 0.91 1.90
C VAL A 118 -8.60 0.52 3.37
N PHE A 119 -9.76 0.70 4.03
CA PHE A 119 -9.94 0.29 5.42
C PHE A 119 -9.80 -1.23 5.61
N GLY A 120 -10.37 -2.04 4.70
CA GLY A 120 -10.23 -3.49 4.73
C GLY A 120 -8.76 -3.93 4.63
N VAL A 121 -8.01 -3.36 3.69
CA VAL A 121 -6.57 -3.63 3.54
C VAL A 121 -5.80 -3.27 4.81
N VAL A 122 -6.06 -2.08 5.38
CA VAL A 122 -5.40 -1.65 6.61
C VAL A 122 -5.71 -2.61 7.76
N THR A 123 -6.96 -3.07 7.90
CA THR A 123 -7.30 -4.07 8.93
C THR A 123 -6.62 -5.40 8.69
N GLY A 124 -6.48 -5.84 7.43
CA GLY A 124 -5.76 -7.06 7.08
C GLY A 124 -4.27 -7.00 7.45
N VAL A 125 -3.61 -5.87 7.17
CA VAL A 125 -2.20 -5.64 7.51
C VAL A 125 -1.97 -5.49 9.02
N ILE A 126 -2.97 -5.08 9.80
CA ILE A 126 -2.85 -5.03 11.27
C ILE A 126 -2.98 -6.42 11.91
N ILE A 127 -3.70 -7.34 11.25
CA ILE A 127 -3.96 -8.70 11.75
C ILE A 127 -2.77 -9.63 11.45
N PHE A 128 -2.09 -9.43 10.33
CA PHE A 128 -0.95 -10.22 9.88
C PHE A 128 0.35 -9.73 10.54
#